data_AF-A0A0D2VS26-F1
#
_entry.id   AF-A0A0D2VS26-F1
#
_cell.length_a   1.000
_cell.length_b   1.000
_cell.length_c   1.000
_cell.angle_alpha   90.00
_cell.angle_beta   90.00
_cell.angle_gamma   90.00
#
_symmetry.space_group_name_H-M   'P 1'
#
loop_
_entity.id
_entity.type
_entity.pdbx_description
1 polymer ?
#
loop_
_entity_poly.entity_id
_entity_poly.type
_entity_poly.pdbx_seq_one_letter_code
_entity_poly.pdbx_strand_id
1 'polypeptide(L)'
;VVIPRLKSLDLSSINIHKIWHHSSSPYIGYLNFLRVKRCHNLKYLFPSFLAKDLVQLQLLRISDCNMMEQAIFTDGLSTTAAQSIVAETVTTKFVFPKLIYLRLCKVPRLKSFYSRMHTTQWPSLKQMDIIECPKVQIFTRQCPVSQVGISNQQPLFCVNERSTTLPYCFIRSLPTLQKLIIKNASISEIVRSEGLSDEERHTSAFYQLKELSLTQLPELTLKTFKPSLLSFKNLTTLEVSRCHGFITLIACSTAKCLTLLERLSIDDCEMIEEIIACEAEEIQGGIVFPKLKYLQLSCLPCLATFSLAHHSLEFPVLLMVTVTKCPQMRNFCQGDLSTPRLEQMRLTRDEEGELQWEGDLNTTIKHMFDEMNVQNSEVTEVTDQLPKLE
;
A
#
# COMPACT_ATOMS: atom_id res chain seq x y z
N VAL A 1 -13.46 -19.96 32.59
CA VAL A 1 -14.83 -19.75 32.06
C VAL A 1 -14.87 -20.26 30.63
N VAL A 2 -15.69 -21.28 30.34
CA VAL A 2 -15.94 -21.74 28.96
C VAL A 2 -17.12 -20.93 28.45
N ILE A 3 -16.93 -20.15 27.38
CA ILE A 3 -18.00 -19.32 26.78
C ILE A 3 -18.35 -19.93 25.40
N PRO A 4 -19.23 -20.94 25.34
CA PRO A 4 -19.43 -21.79 24.16
C PRO A 4 -20.07 -21.08 22.94
N ARG A 5 -20.40 -19.80 23.05
CA ARG A 5 -20.98 -18.96 21.97
C ARG A 5 -20.38 -17.55 21.95
N LEU A 6 -19.11 -17.41 22.32
CA LEU A 6 -18.43 -16.12 22.35
C LEU A 6 -18.41 -15.50 20.96
N LYS A 7 -19.20 -14.44 20.75
CA LYS A 7 -19.27 -13.70 19.47
C LYS A 7 -18.27 -12.56 19.37
N SER A 8 -17.89 -11.98 20.51
CA SER A 8 -16.97 -10.85 20.55
C SER A 8 -16.02 -11.03 21.72
N LEU A 9 -14.72 -10.89 21.43
CA LEU A 9 -13.65 -10.90 22.42
C LEU A 9 -12.84 -9.62 22.25
N ASP A 10 -12.84 -8.77 23.27
CA ASP A 10 -12.00 -7.58 23.35
C ASP A 10 -11.06 -7.72 24.54
N LEU A 11 -9.76 -7.80 24.26
CA LEU A 11 -8.70 -7.89 25.24
C LEU A 11 -7.91 -6.59 25.19
N SER A 12 -7.91 -5.82 26.29
CA SER A 12 -7.21 -4.54 26.35
C SER A 12 -6.33 -4.44 27.58
N SER A 13 -5.04 -4.17 27.37
CA SER A 13 -4.06 -3.91 28.43
C SER A 13 -3.94 -5.07 29.44
N ILE A 14 -4.11 -6.31 28.96
CA ILE A 14 -4.06 -7.52 29.78
C ILE A 14 -2.66 -8.14 29.69
N ASN A 15 -2.11 -8.51 30.84
CA ASN A 15 -0.82 -9.20 30.95
C ASN A 15 -0.95 -10.71 30.72
N ILE A 16 -1.26 -11.13 29.48
CA ILE A 16 -1.40 -12.54 29.09
C ILE A 16 -0.32 -12.97 28.11
N HIS A 17 0.10 -14.24 28.22
CA HIS A 17 1.04 -14.88 27.28
C HIS A 17 0.36 -15.70 26.20
N LYS A 18 -0.87 -16.18 26.46
CA LYS A 18 -1.70 -16.97 25.54
C LYS A 18 -3.17 -16.61 25.79
N ILE A 19 -3.97 -16.62 24.72
CA ILE A 19 -5.44 -16.50 24.82
C ILE A 19 -6.07 -17.89 24.98
N TRP A 20 -5.54 -18.90 24.26
CA TRP A 20 -6.11 -20.24 24.15
C TRP A 20 -5.14 -21.32 24.64
N HIS A 21 -5.66 -22.37 25.29
CA HIS A 21 -4.91 -23.51 25.84
C HIS A 21 -5.26 -24.83 25.10
N HIS A 22 -4.25 -25.61 24.70
CA HIS A 22 -4.40 -26.72 23.73
C HIS A 22 -5.42 -27.82 24.09
N SER A 23 -5.56 -28.19 25.36
CA SER A 23 -6.34 -29.36 25.78
C SER A 23 -7.78 -29.06 26.22
N SER A 24 -8.18 -27.79 26.33
CA SER A 24 -9.49 -27.42 26.90
C SER A 24 -10.07 -26.12 26.32
N SER A 25 -9.56 -25.65 25.17
CA SER A 25 -10.04 -24.40 24.59
C SER A 25 -11.49 -24.53 24.13
N PRO A 26 -12.33 -23.50 24.38
CA PRO A 26 -13.69 -23.49 23.86
C PRO A 26 -13.66 -23.51 22.33
N TYR A 27 -14.68 -24.11 21.73
CA TYR A 27 -14.93 -23.95 20.31
C TYR A 27 -15.13 -22.45 20.00
N ILE A 28 -14.24 -21.87 19.18
CA ILE A 28 -14.25 -20.44 18.85
C ILE A 28 -14.96 -20.13 17.53
N GLY A 29 -15.63 -21.11 16.93
CA GLY A 29 -16.24 -20.93 15.61
C GLY A 29 -17.44 -19.98 15.58
N TYR A 30 -17.91 -19.48 16.73
CA TYR A 30 -18.92 -18.42 16.81
C TYR A 30 -18.33 -17.01 16.89
N LEU A 31 -17.01 -16.86 16.93
CA LEU A 31 -16.35 -15.58 17.12
C LEU A 31 -16.45 -14.72 15.86
N ASN A 32 -17.12 -13.57 15.97
CA ASN A 32 -17.29 -12.60 14.89
C ASN A 32 -16.27 -11.45 15.01
N PHE A 33 -15.94 -11.04 16.24
CA PHE A 33 -15.09 -9.89 16.49
C PHE A 33 -13.97 -10.26 17.46
N LEU A 34 -12.73 -10.13 17.01
CA LEU A 34 -11.57 -10.19 17.90
C LEU A 34 -10.81 -8.87 17.88
N ARG A 35 -10.69 -8.25 19.04
CA ARG A 35 -9.81 -7.11 19.28
C ARG A 35 -8.80 -7.45 20.36
N VAL A 36 -7.52 -7.24 20.08
CA VAL A 36 -6.43 -7.38 21.04
C VAL A 36 -5.62 -6.10 21.02
N LYS A 37 -5.63 -5.37 22.14
CA LYS A 37 -4.97 -4.07 22.29
C LYS A 37 -4.04 -4.09 23.51
N ARG A 38 -2.81 -3.58 23.40
CA ARG A 38 -1.89 -3.40 24.54
C ARG A 38 -1.63 -4.69 25.33
N CYS A 39 -1.74 -5.85 24.69
CA CYS A 39 -1.42 -7.15 25.30
C CYS A 39 0.05 -7.48 25.01
N HIS A 40 0.96 -6.72 25.63
CA HIS A 40 2.36 -6.65 25.19
C HIS A 40 3.10 -7.98 25.31
N ASN A 41 2.71 -8.87 26.22
CA ASN A 41 3.35 -10.18 26.45
C ASN A 41 2.77 -11.33 25.60
N LEU A 42 1.73 -11.05 24.80
CA LEU A 42 1.10 -12.04 23.94
C LEU A 42 1.96 -12.29 22.71
N LYS A 43 2.42 -13.53 22.54
CA LYS A 43 3.26 -13.93 21.40
C LYS A 43 2.47 -14.37 20.16
N TYR A 44 1.31 -14.98 20.38
CA TYR A 44 0.48 -15.59 19.34
C TYR A 44 -1.00 -15.37 19.63
N LEU A 45 -1.83 -15.22 18.59
CA LEU A 45 -3.28 -15.13 18.78
C LEU A 45 -3.94 -16.49 18.93
N PHE A 46 -3.69 -17.42 18.00
CA PHE A 46 -4.37 -18.71 17.93
C PHE A 46 -3.42 -19.87 17.61
N PRO A 47 -3.65 -21.06 18.16
CA PRO A 47 -3.10 -22.30 17.62
C PRO A 47 -3.65 -22.60 16.22
N SER A 48 -2.90 -23.30 15.37
CA SER A 48 -3.33 -23.65 14.00
C SER A 48 -4.62 -24.47 13.93
N PHE A 49 -4.89 -25.36 14.89
CA PHE A 49 -6.14 -26.12 14.91
C PHE A 49 -7.38 -25.21 15.06
N LEU A 50 -7.31 -24.20 15.94
CA LEU A 50 -8.41 -23.25 16.16
C LEU A 50 -8.56 -22.24 15.01
N ALA A 51 -7.47 -21.91 14.32
CA ALA A 51 -7.52 -20.97 13.20
C ALA A 51 -8.43 -21.47 12.06
N LYS A 52 -8.57 -22.79 11.91
CA LYS A 52 -9.48 -23.41 10.92
C LYS A 52 -10.96 -23.26 11.29
N ASP A 53 -11.26 -23.09 12.57
CA ASP A 53 -12.65 -22.97 13.07
C ASP A 53 -13.18 -21.54 12.99
N LEU A 54 -12.34 -20.53 12.69
CA LEU A 54 -12.69 -19.09 12.66
C LEU A 54 -13.54 -18.68 11.43
N VAL A 55 -14.52 -19.51 11.07
CA VAL A 55 -15.36 -19.34 9.87
C VAL A 55 -16.37 -18.20 9.99
N GLN A 56 -16.68 -17.75 11.21
CA GLN A 56 -17.59 -16.62 11.46
C GLN A 56 -16.87 -15.29 11.68
N LEU A 57 -15.53 -15.28 11.74
CA LEU A 57 -14.76 -14.08 12.08
C LEU A 57 -14.94 -13.02 11.00
N GLN A 58 -15.47 -11.86 11.39
CA GLN A 58 -15.73 -10.71 10.53
C GLN A 58 -14.70 -9.59 10.72
N LEU A 59 -14.15 -9.46 11.92
CA LEU A 59 -13.22 -8.40 12.26
C LEU A 59 -12.09 -8.93 13.13
N LEU A 60 -10.86 -8.66 12.70
CA LEU A 60 -9.64 -8.92 13.45
C LEU A 60 -8.84 -7.63 13.58
N ARG A 61 -8.69 -7.14 14.81
CA ARG A 61 -7.87 -5.96 15.13
C ARG A 61 -6.83 -6.31 16.17
N ILE A 62 -5.56 -6.14 15.81
CA ILE A 62 -4.44 -6.24 16.73
C ILE A 62 -3.78 -4.87 16.81
N SER A 63 -3.56 -4.38 18.03
CA SER A 63 -2.98 -3.07 18.25
C SER A 63 -2.00 -3.08 19.42
N ASP A 64 -0.80 -2.53 19.22
CA ASP A 64 0.13 -2.25 20.31
C ASP A 64 0.51 -3.52 21.10
N CYS A 65 0.90 -4.59 20.39
CA CYS A 65 1.22 -5.91 20.97
C CYS A 65 2.69 -6.26 20.67
N ASN A 66 3.59 -5.83 21.57
CA ASN A 66 5.02 -5.74 21.30
C ASN A 66 5.74 -7.09 21.14
N MET A 67 5.28 -8.13 21.85
CA MET A 67 5.89 -9.47 21.78
C MET A 67 5.24 -10.38 20.73
N MET A 68 4.25 -9.88 19.98
CA MET A 68 3.56 -10.72 19.00
C MET A 68 4.46 -11.04 17.82
N GLU A 69 4.75 -12.32 17.61
CA GLU A 69 5.66 -12.80 16.56
C GLU A 69 4.90 -13.37 15.37
N GLN A 70 3.78 -14.06 15.62
CA GLN A 70 2.92 -14.65 14.60
C GLN A 70 1.46 -14.54 15.02
N ALA A 71 0.53 -14.47 14.07
CA ALA A 71 -0.90 -14.55 14.39
C ALA A 71 -1.27 -15.99 14.77
N ILE A 72 -0.87 -16.95 13.95
CA ILE A 72 -1.12 -18.38 14.12
C ILE A 72 0.20 -19.08 14.47
N PHE A 73 0.22 -19.90 15.51
CA PHE A 73 1.36 -20.76 15.82
C PHE A 73 1.04 -22.23 15.58
N THR A 74 2.05 -23.01 15.20
CA THR A 74 1.90 -24.46 15.04
C THR A 74 1.69 -25.13 16.40
N ASP A 75 0.55 -25.78 16.57
CA ASP A 75 0.37 -26.77 17.61
C ASP A 75 1.07 -28.07 17.19
N GLY A 76 1.99 -28.60 17.99
CA GLY A 76 2.84 -29.77 17.66
C GLY A 76 2.09 -31.10 17.39
N LEU A 77 0.79 -31.06 17.12
CA LEU A 77 -0.09 -32.20 16.81
C LEU A 77 0.02 -32.65 15.35
N SER A 78 0.66 -31.89 14.46
CA SER A 78 0.75 -32.21 13.03
C SER A 78 1.92 -33.10 12.63
N THR A 79 2.63 -33.74 13.58
CA THR A 79 3.75 -34.64 13.27
C THR A 79 3.83 -35.79 14.26
N THR A 80 3.37 -36.98 13.86
CA THR A 80 3.97 -38.21 14.39
C THR A 80 5.38 -38.34 13.81
N ALA A 81 6.33 -38.83 14.61
CA ALA A 81 7.76 -38.86 14.29
C ALA A 81 8.11 -39.57 12.95
N ALA A 82 7.20 -40.36 12.38
CA ALA A 82 7.37 -41.00 11.07
C ALA A 82 7.16 -40.06 9.86
N GLN A 83 6.59 -38.86 10.05
CA GLN A 83 6.25 -37.92 8.97
C GLN A 83 7.24 -36.75 8.83
N SER A 84 8.32 -36.73 9.63
CA SER A 84 9.26 -35.59 9.68
C SER A 84 10.03 -35.34 8.38
N ILE A 85 10.12 -36.31 7.47
CA ILE A 85 10.79 -36.16 6.17
C ILE A 85 9.79 -35.74 5.07
N VAL A 86 8.48 -35.87 5.31
CA VAL A 86 7.39 -35.54 4.37
C VAL A 86 6.60 -34.29 4.79
N ALA A 87 6.77 -33.80 6.02
CA ALA A 87 6.05 -32.65 6.54
C ALA A 87 6.48 -31.30 5.92
N GLU A 88 7.60 -31.25 5.20
CA GLU A 88 8.01 -30.07 4.44
C GLU A 88 7.16 -29.85 3.17
N THR A 89 6.38 -30.83 2.71
CA THR A 89 5.59 -30.74 1.47
C THR A 89 4.08 -30.52 1.68
N VAL A 90 3.57 -30.58 2.93
CA VAL A 90 2.12 -30.39 3.19
C VAL A 90 1.79 -28.92 3.43
N THR A 91 1.32 -28.24 2.38
CA THR A 91 0.85 -26.86 2.45
C THR A 91 -0.42 -26.76 3.29
N THR A 92 -0.38 -26.03 4.41
CA THR A 92 -1.57 -25.82 5.27
C THR A 92 -2.48 -24.75 4.66
N LYS A 93 -3.79 -25.01 4.57
CA LYS A 93 -4.77 -24.02 4.07
C LYS A 93 -5.55 -23.39 5.22
N PHE A 94 -5.60 -22.05 5.26
CA PHE A 94 -6.45 -21.26 6.14
C PHE A 94 -7.46 -20.47 5.31
N VAL A 95 -8.74 -20.51 5.68
CA VAL A 95 -9.80 -19.76 5.00
C VAL A 95 -10.54 -18.94 6.03
N PHE A 96 -10.62 -17.63 5.80
CA PHE A 96 -11.38 -16.69 6.62
C PHE A 96 -12.56 -16.16 5.80
N PRO A 97 -13.64 -16.96 5.64
CA PRO A 97 -14.64 -16.73 4.62
C PRO A 97 -15.48 -15.47 4.86
N LYS A 98 -15.63 -15.05 6.11
CA LYS A 98 -16.45 -13.89 6.51
C LYS A 98 -15.63 -12.69 6.99
N LEU A 99 -14.30 -12.74 6.96
CA LEU A 99 -13.47 -11.65 7.46
C LEU A 99 -13.57 -10.46 6.51
N ILE A 100 -14.10 -9.35 7.01
CA ILE A 100 -14.34 -8.10 6.27
C ILE A 100 -13.24 -7.09 6.55
N TYR A 101 -12.71 -7.08 7.79
CA TYR A 101 -11.72 -6.10 8.22
C TYR A 101 -10.57 -6.73 8.99
N LEU A 102 -9.34 -6.46 8.54
CA LEU A 102 -8.10 -6.84 9.20
C LEU A 102 -7.26 -5.58 9.48
N ARG A 103 -6.93 -5.34 10.75
CA ARG A 103 -6.00 -4.28 11.15
C ARG A 103 -4.87 -4.83 12.00
N LEU A 104 -3.65 -4.56 11.57
CA LEU A 104 -2.41 -4.80 12.32
C LEU A 104 -1.76 -3.44 12.57
N CYS A 105 -1.72 -3.02 13.82
CA CYS A 105 -1.20 -1.71 14.20
C CYS A 105 -0.18 -1.84 15.33
N LYS A 106 1.02 -1.28 15.21
CA LYS A 106 2.04 -1.31 16.28
C LYS A 106 2.32 -2.73 16.76
N VAL A 107 2.62 -3.64 15.83
CA VAL A 107 3.01 -5.03 16.12
C VAL A 107 4.43 -5.27 15.60
N PRO A 108 5.46 -4.70 16.27
CA PRO A 108 6.80 -4.55 15.72
C PRO A 108 7.59 -5.86 15.57
N ARG A 109 7.17 -6.95 16.22
CA ARG A 109 7.81 -8.26 16.15
C ARG A 109 7.09 -9.25 15.23
N LEU A 110 5.95 -8.87 14.65
CA LEU A 110 5.17 -9.76 13.81
C LEU A 110 5.97 -10.07 12.55
N LYS A 111 6.41 -11.32 12.39
CA LYS A 111 7.22 -11.76 11.25
C LYS A 111 6.36 -12.36 10.15
N SER A 112 5.46 -13.29 10.49
CA SER A 112 4.58 -13.94 9.52
C SER A 112 3.19 -14.16 10.10
N PHE A 113 2.18 -14.39 9.26
CA PHE A 113 0.87 -14.82 9.76
C PHE A 113 0.96 -16.23 10.37
N TYR A 114 1.74 -17.11 9.73
CA TYR A 114 2.05 -18.48 10.12
C TYR A 114 3.46 -18.85 9.60
N SER A 115 4.25 -19.59 10.37
CA SER A 115 5.68 -19.86 10.05
C SER A 115 5.95 -20.95 9.02
N ARG A 116 5.04 -21.93 8.88
CA ARG A 116 5.17 -23.03 7.91
C ARG A 116 4.57 -22.65 6.55
N MET A 117 4.88 -23.45 5.52
CA MET A 117 4.26 -23.32 4.19
C MET A 117 2.74 -23.36 4.30
N HIS A 118 2.08 -22.31 3.81
CA HIS A 118 0.63 -22.19 3.90
C HIS A 118 0.03 -21.38 2.76
N THR A 119 -1.29 -21.50 2.63
CA THR A 119 -2.11 -20.63 1.79
C THR A 119 -3.21 -20.01 2.66
N THR A 120 -3.49 -18.73 2.45
CA THR A 120 -4.62 -18.03 3.08
C THR A 120 -5.62 -17.61 2.03
N GLN A 121 -6.91 -17.68 2.33
CA GLN A 121 -7.98 -17.16 1.47
C GLN A 121 -8.88 -16.20 2.25
N TRP A 122 -9.15 -15.04 1.67
CA TRP A 122 -9.91 -13.94 2.29
C TRP A 122 -11.04 -13.46 1.37
N PRO A 123 -12.00 -14.32 1.03
CA PRO A 123 -12.97 -14.04 -0.04
C PRO A 123 -13.86 -12.82 0.24
N SER A 124 -14.03 -12.42 1.50
CA SER A 124 -14.90 -11.29 1.90
C SER A 124 -14.13 -10.05 2.41
N LEU A 125 -12.80 -10.05 2.35
CA LEU A 125 -12.00 -8.98 2.95
C LEU A 125 -12.12 -7.69 2.14
N LYS A 126 -12.76 -6.67 2.74
CA LYS A 126 -12.96 -5.36 2.10
C LYS A 126 -11.89 -4.35 2.45
N GLN A 127 -11.34 -4.43 3.67
CA GLN A 127 -10.33 -3.48 4.11
C GLN A 127 -9.21 -4.15 4.91
N MET A 128 -7.98 -3.74 4.60
CA MET A 128 -6.77 -4.18 5.28
C MET A 128 -5.88 -2.98 5.63
N ASP A 129 -5.49 -2.91 6.91
CA ASP A 129 -4.64 -1.84 7.43
C ASP A 129 -3.38 -2.46 8.08
N ILE A 130 -2.19 -2.07 7.60
CA ILE A 130 -0.89 -2.45 8.16
C ILE A 130 -0.18 -1.16 8.60
N ILE A 131 -0.05 -0.94 9.90
CA ILE A 131 0.41 0.35 10.45
C ILE A 131 1.50 0.12 11.50
N GLU A 132 2.67 0.74 11.36
CA GLU A 132 3.79 0.65 12.32
C GLU A 132 4.22 -0.80 12.54
N CYS A 133 4.59 -1.43 11.44
CA CYS A 133 4.76 -2.86 11.25
C CYS A 133 6.13 -3.13 10.56
N PRO A 134 7.27 -2.85 11.21
CA PRO A 134 8.60 -2.81 10.56
C PRO A 134 9.25 -4.17 10.26
N LYS A 135 8.77 -5.29 10.81
CA LYS A 135 9.40 -6.63 10.56
C LYS A 135 8.49 -7.58 9.78
N VAL A 136 7.47 -7.00 9.16
CA VAL A 136 6.25 -7.68 8.79
C VAL A 136 6.42 -8.32 7.42
N GLN A 137 6.83 -9.58 7.41
CA GLN A 137 6.93 -10.48 6.26
C GLN A 137 5.68 -11.38 6.16
N ILE A 138 4.48 -10.82 6.34
CA ILE A 138 3.25 -11.57 6.74
C ILE A 138 2.99 -12.79 5.84
N PHE A 139 3.33 -12.69 4.54
CA PHE A 139 2.92 -13.64 3.52
C PHE A 139 4.07 -14.20 2.67
N THR A 140 5.34 -13.95 3.02
CA THR A 140 6.51 -14.33 2.20
C THR A 140 6.70 -15.84 1.99
N ARG A 141 5.99 -16.67 2.77
CA ARG A 141 6.04 -18.14 2.72
C ARG A 141 4.79 -18.79 2.11
N GLN A 142 4.07 -18.06 1.26
CA GLN A 142 2.90 -18.58 0.55
C GLN A 142 3.28 -19.24 -0.76
N CYS A 143 2.80 -20.47 -1.00
CA CYS A 143 2.97 -21.14 -2.29
C CYS A 143 2.18 -20.42 -3.40
N PRO A 144 2.72 -20.31 -4.63
CA PRO A 144 1.96 -19.89 -5.80
C PRO A 144 0.76 -20.83 -6.02
N VAL A 145 -0.43 -20.26 -6.17
CA VAL A 145 -1.69 -21.02 -6.32
C VAL A 145 -1.67 -21.92 -7.58
N SER A 146 -0.86 -21.55 -8.59
CA SER A 146 -0.67 -22.30 -9.84
C SER A 146 0.03 -23.65 -9.67
N GLN A 147 0.71 -23.92 -8.55
CA GLN A 147 1.41 -25.18 -8.31
C GLN A 147 0.58 -26.22 -7.54
N VAL A 148 -0.65 -25.90 -7.14
CA VAL A 148 -1.51 -26.81 -6.34
C VAL A 148 -2.16 -27.91 -7.21
N GLY A 149 -1.92 -27.90 -8.54
CA GLY A 149 -2.54 -28.83 -9.49
C GLY A 149 -1.60 -29.75 -10.29
N ILE A 150 -0.28 -29.69 -10.09
CA ILE A 150 0.65 -30.50 -10.90
C ILE A 150 1.41 -31.50 -10.03
N SER A 151 1.21 -32.77 -10.38
CA SER A 151 1.90 -33.98 -9.95
C SER A 151 3.41 -33.82 -9.74
N ASN A 152 3.90 -34.31 -8.59
CA ASN A 152 5.23 -34.89 -8.35
C ASN A 152 6.49 -34.27 -8.96
N GLN A 153 6.55 -32.95 -9.18
CA GLN A 153 7.82 -32.24 -9.34
C GLN A 153 7.85 -31.02 -8.44
N GLN A 154 8.92 -30.95 -7.65
CA GLN A 154 9.20 -29.94 -6.63
C GLN A 154 9.02 -28.51 -7.17
N PRO A 155 8.57 -27.55 -6.35
CA PRO A 155 8.49 -26.16 -6.79
C PRO A 155 9.89 -25.54 -6.88
N LEU A 156 10.34 -25.27 -8.10
CA LEU A 156 11.64 -24.66 -8.43
C LEU A 156 11.78 -23.18 -8.04
N PHE A 157 10.75 -22.53 -7.48
CA PHE A 157 10.87 -21.18 -6.91
C PHE A 157 9.99 -21.02 -5.67
N CYS A 158 10.50 -21.44 -4.52
CA CYS A 158 10.26 -20.71 -3.29
C CYS A 158 11.46 -19.78 -3.12
N VAL A 159 11.35 -18.52 -3.57
CA VAL A 159 12.37 -17.52 -3.20
C VAL A 159 12.20 -17.22 -1.72
N ASN A 160 12.82 -18.07 -0.92
CA ASN A 160 13.31 -17.75 0.40
C ASN A 160 14.47 -16.78 0.14
N GLU A 161 14.35 -15.52 0.55
CA GLU A 161 15.40 -14.74 1.22
C GLU A 161 15.09 -13.23 1.20
N ARG A 162 15.02 -12.67 2.41
CA ARG A 162 15.19 -11.25 2.79
C ARG A 162 14.23 -10.19 2.24
N SER A 163 13.45 -10.44 1.20
CA SER A 163 12.76 -9.35 0.53
C SER A 163 11.31 -9.15 1.02
N THR A 164 10.98 -7.94 1.42
CA THR A 164 9.75 -7.54 2.13
C THR A 164 8.65 -7.08 1.16
N THR A 165 7.98 -8.00 0.49
CA THR A 165 6.93 -7.61 -0.49
C THR A 165 5.65 -8.36 -0.29
N LEU A 166 4.57 -7.81 -0.87
CA LEU A 166 3.31 -8.51 -0.99
C LEU A 166 3.39 -9.47 -2.20
N PRO A 167 3.37 -10.80 -1.97
CA PRO A 167 3.42 -11.74 -3.07
C PRO A 167 2.17 -11.61 -3.94
N TYR A 168 2.30 -11.76 -5.26
CA TYR A 168 1.16 -11.74 -6.18
C TYR A 168 0.07 -12.77 -5.80
N CYS A 169 0.48 -13.96 -5.33
CA CYS A 169 -0.44 -14.98 -4.84
C CYS A 169 -1.26 -14.53 -3.63
N PHE A 170 -0.70 -13.67 -2.76
CA PHE A 170 -1.44 -13.05 -1.66
C PHE A 170 -2.47 -12.06 -2.20
N ILE A 171 -2.13 -11.24 -3.19
CA ILE A 171 -3.07 -10.27 -3.79
C ILE A 171 -4.26 -11.01 -4.42
N ARG A 172 -4.01 -12.12 -5.13
CA ARG A 172 -5.08 -12.98 -5.69
C ARG A 172 -5.99 -13.58 -4.62
N SER A 173 -5.50 -13.72 -3.38
CA SER A 173 -6.30 -14.20 -2.24
C SER A 173 -7.28 -13.16 -1.68
N LEU A 174 -7.25 -11.92 -2.20
CA LEU A 174 -8.04 -10.76 -1.77
C LEU A 174 -9.02 -10.27 -2.87
N PRO A 175 -9.95 -11.12 -3.36
CA PRO A 175 -10.75 -10.79 -4.54
C PRO A 175 -11.73 -9.62 -4.35
N THR A 176 -12.04 -9.25 -3.10
CA THR A 176 -13.04 -8.22 -2.76
C THR A 176 -12.45 -7.01 -2.05
N LEU A 177 -11.12 -6.87 -2.00
CA LEU A 177 -10.45 -5.79 -1.29
C LEU A 177 -10.71 -4.44 -1.96
N GLN A 178 -11.27 -3.52 -1.18
CA GLN A 178 -11.63 -2.17 -1.60
C GLN A 178 -10.70 -1.10 -1.03
N LYS A 179 -10.12 -1.35 0.15
CA LYS A 179 -9.25 -0.37 0.83
C LYS A 179 -8.00 -1.03 1.40
N LEU A 180 -6.84 -0.49 1.02
CA LEU A 180 -5.54 -0.94 1.50
C LEU A 180 -4.77 0.26 2.06
N ILE A 181 -4.46 0.20 3.36
CA ILE A 181 -3.62 1.19 4.04
C ILE A 181 -2.34 0.52 4.51
N ILE A 182 -1.20 1.08 4.11
CA ILE A 182 0.12 0.65 4.56
C ILE A 182 0.86 1.89 5.08
N LYS A 183 1.13 1.92 6.39
CA LYS A 183 1.83 3.04 7.05
C LYS A 183 3.00 2.54 7.87
N ASN A 184 4.18 3.15 7.73
CA ASN A 184 5.37 2.85 8.53
C ASN A 184 5.66 1.33 8.56
N ALA A 185 5.75 0.73 7.38
CA ALA A 185 6.02 -0.68 7.20
C ALA A 185 7.25 -0.85 6.31
N SER A 186 8.11 -1.80 6.67
CA SER A 186 9.26 -2.20 5.86
C SER A 186 8.76 -3.07 4.71
N ILE A 187 8.33 -2.43 3.62
CA ILE A 187 7.92 -3.08 2.38
C ILE A 187 8.77 -2.51 1.25
N SER A 188 9.52 -3.36 0.56
CA SER A 188 10.38 -2.96 -0.56
C SER A 188 9.64 -2.80 -1.88
N GLU A 189 8.49 -3.45 -2.02
CA GLU A 189 7.66 -3.50 -3.24
C GLU A 189 6.21 -3.82 -2.90
N ILE A 190 5.27 -3.09 -3.51
CA ILE A 190 3.83 -3.27 -3.28
C ILE A 190 3.27 -4.40 -4.14
N VAL A 191 3.76 -4.57 -5.37
CA VAL A 191 3.41 -5.67 -6.27
C VAL A 191 4.65 -6.14 -7.00
N ARG A 192 5.06 -7.39 -6.78
CA ARG A 192 6.01 -8.06 -7.68
C ARG A 192 5.28 -8.76 -8.81
N SER A 193 5.55 -8.33 -10.04
CA SER A 193 5.12 -9.03 -11.26
C SER A 193 6.23 -9.84 -11.93
N GLU A 194 7.46 -9.78 -11.41
CA GLU A 194 8.60 -10.55 -11.93
C GLU A 194 8.35 -12.06 -11.76
N GLY A 195 8.63 -12.83 -12.81
CA GLY A 195 8.45 -14.30 -12.82
C GLY A 195 7.00 -14.79 -13.04
N LEU A 196 6.04 -13.89 -13.28
CA LEU A 196 4.67 -14.28 -13.65
C LEU A 196 4.57 -14.65 -15.13
N SER A 197 3.83 -15.72 -15.41
CA SER A 197 3.46 -16.13 -16.78
C SER A 197 2.60 -15.06 -17.46
N ASP A 198 2.57 -15.03 -18.80
CA ASP A 198 1.76 -14.06 -19.54
C ASP A 198 0.27 -14.11 -19.14
N GLU A 199 -0.30 -15.28 -18.88
CA GLU A 199 -1.66 -15.47 -18.33
C GLU A 199 -1.85 -14.81 -16.94
N GLU A 200 -0.83 -14.90 -16.08
CA GLU A 200 -0.85 -14.29 -14.73
C GLU A 200 -0.64 -12.77 -14.76
N ARG A 201 0.01 -12.24 -15.80
CA ARG A 201 0.14 -10.78 -16.04
C ARG A 201 -1.21 -10.13 -16.38
N HIS A 202 -2.15 -10.89 -16.94
CA HIS A 202 -3.49 -10.42 -17.27
C HIS A 202 -4.50 -10.58 -16.12
N THR A 203 -4.11 -11.14 -14.97
CA THR A 203 -5.02 -11.24 -13.82
C THR A 203 -5.12 -9.91 -13.08
N SER A 204 -6.35 -9.58 -12.67
CA SER A 204 -6.74 -8.25 -12.22
C SER A 204 -6.46 -8.03 -10.72
N ALA A 205 -5.18 -8.13 -10.35
CA ALA A 205 -4.70 -7.77 -9.02
C ALA A 205 -5.25 -6.39 -8.62
N PHE A 206 -5.84 -6.30 -7.42
CA PHE A 206 -6.48 -5.07 -6.93
C PHE A 206 -7.57 -4.46 -7.82
N TYR A 207 -8.21 -5.23 -8.69
CA TYR A 207 -9.30 -4.71 -9.54
C TYR A 207 -10.43 -4.06 -8.76
N GLN A 208 -10.77 -4.60 -7.59
CA GLN A 208 -11.82 -4.06 -6.72
C GLN A 208 -11.35 -2.90 -5.81
N LEU A 209 -10.05 -2.57 -5.84
CA LEU A 209 -9.47 -1.58 -4.95
C LEU A 209 -9.94 -0.19 -5.33
N LYS A 210 -10.52 0.52 -4.35
CA LYS A 210 -11.03 1.88 -4.46
C LYS A 210 -10.11 2.89 -3.79
N GLU A 211 -9.42 2.48 -2.74
CA GLU A 211 -8.54 3.35 -1.95
C GLU A 211 -7.21 2.66 -1.67
N LEU A 212 -6.12 3.32 -2.07
CA LEU A 212 -4.75 2.92 -1.77
C LEU A 212 -4.06 4.08 -1.04
N SER A 213 -3.60 3.81 0.18
CA SER A 213 -2.86 4.79 0.98
C SER A 213 -1.53 4.19 1.44
N LEU A 214 -0.44 4.82 1.02
CA LEU A 214 0.94 4.42 1.27
C LEU A 214 1.61 5.55 2.03
N THR A 215 2.07 5.29 3.26
CA THR A 215 2.68 6.33 4.09
C THR A 215 3.95 5.84 4.74
N GLN A 216 5.05 6.57 4.60
CA GLN A 216 6.30 6.29 5.32
C GLN A 216 6.77 4.85 5.08
N LEU A 217 7.24 4.54 3.88
CA LEU A 217 7.75 3.21 3.52
C LEU A 217 9.28 3.28 3.33
N PRO A 218 10.08 3.12 4.41
CA PRO A 218 11.51 3.45 4.40
C PRO A 218 12.37 2.49 3.57
N GLU A 219 11.92 1.24 3.38
CA GLU A 219 12.64 0.23 2.62
C GLU A 219 12.17 0.13 1.15
N LEU A 220 11.28 1.03 0.72
CA LEU A 220 10.74 1.00 -0.64
C LEU A 220 11.87 1.23 -1.65
N THR A 221 12.17 0.21 -2.46
CA THR A 221 13.19 0.28 -3.52
C THR A 221 12.58 0.49 -4.91
N LEU A 222 11.24 0.43 -5.01
CA LEU A 222 10.53 0.70 -6.25
C LEU A 222 10.73 2.14 -6.70
N LYS A 223 11.38 2.27 -7.84
CA LYS A 223 11.52 3.56 -8.53
C LYS A 223 10.22 4.00 -9.21
N THR A 224 9.41 3.04 -9.67
CA THR A 224 8.15 3.31 -10.40
C THR A 224 7.10 2.26 -10.09
N PHE A 225 5.84 2.67 -9.95
CA PHE A 225 4.72 1.76 -9.86
C PHE A 225 4.33 1.25 -11.25
N LYS A 226 4.70 -0.01 -11.54
CA LYS A 226 4.36 -0.73 -12.78
C LYS A 226 3.46 -1.94 -12.50
N PRO A 227 2.23 -1.75 -11.97
CA PRO A 227 1.28 -2.84 -11.85
C PRO A 227 0.79 -3.29 -13.23
N SER A 228 0.15 -4.47 -13.33
CA SER A 228 -0.40 -4.93 -14.61
C SER A 228 -1.45 -3.95 -15.16
N LEU A 229 -1.61 -3.90 -16.49
CA LEU A 229 -2.52 -3.01 -17.24
C LEU A 229 -3.99 -3.00 -16.78
N LEU A 230 -4.43 -3.93 -15.94
CA LEU A 230 -5.80 -3.99 -15.41
C LEU A 230 -5.91 -3.64 -13.93
N SER A 231 -4.78 -3.43 -13.26
CA SER A 231 -4.72 -3.05 -11.86
C SER A 231 -5.27 -1.63 -11.67
N PHE A 232 -6.02 -1.41 -10.59
CA PHE A 232 -6.55 -0.09 -10.20
C PHE A 232 -7.63 0.54 -11.09
N LYS A 233 -8.29 -0.22 -11.98
CA LYS A 233 -9.43 0.28 -12.77
C LYS A 233 -10.57 0.88 -11.93
N ASN A 234 -10.75 0.40 -10.70
CA ASN A 234 -11.77 0.94 -9.78
C ASN A 234 -11.23 1.90 -8.72
N LEU A 235 -9.97 2.32 -8.84
CA LEU A 235 -9.33 3.18 -7.86
C LEU A 235 -9.91 4.60 -7.94
N THR A 236 -10.38 5.08 -6.80
CA THR A 236 -10.98 6.41 -6.62
C THR A 236 -10.08 7.35 -5.82
N THR A 237 -9.23 6.81 -4.96
CA THR A 237 -8.31 7.58 -4.12
C THR A 237 -6.93 6.92 -4.12
N LEU A 238 -5.91 7.71 -4.45
CA LEU A 238 -4.50 7.34 -4.32
C LEU A 238 -3.80 8.38 -3.43
N GLU A 239 -3.27 7.91 -2.31
CA GLU A 239 -2.52 8.74 -1.37
C GLU A 239 -1.12 8.15 -1.15
N VAL A 240 -0.10 8.97 -1.36
CA VAL A 240 1.30 8.60 -1.13
C VAL A 240 1.96 9.69 -0.31
N SER A 241 2.50 9.35 0.86
CA SER A 241 3.17 10.32 1.72
C SER A 241 4.44 9.78 2.36
N ARG A 242 5.54 10.55 2.44
CA ARG A 242 6.80 10.09 3.06
C ARG A 242 7.37 8.81 2.42
N CYS A 243 7.21 8.65 1.12
CA CYS A 243 7.69 7.48 0.37
C CYS A 243 8.89 7.88 -0.51
N HIS A 244 10.07 8.04 0.12
CA HIS A 244 11.26 8.59 -0.52
C HIS A 244 11.94 7.67 -1.55
N GLY A 245 11.47 6.43 -1.73
CA GLY A 245 12.02 5.50 -2.73
C GLY A 245 11.57 5.75 -4.16
N PHE A 246 10.44 6.45 -4.36
CA PHE A 246 9.89 6.70 -5.69
C PHE A 246 10.68 7.78 -6.42
N ILE A 247 11.05 7.49 -7.67
CA ILE A 247 11.58 8.48 -8.63
C ILE A 247 10.45 8.95 -9.55
N THR A 248 9.63 8.00 -10.02
CA THR A 248 8.37 8.27 -10.72
C THR A 248 7.22 7.58 -10.00
N LEU A 249 6.06 8.21 -9.85
CA LEU A 249 4.96 7.55 -9.16
C LEU A 249 4.35 6.41 -9.99
N ILE A 250 3.84 6.68 -11.19
CA ILE A 250 3.13 5.70 -12.04
C ILE A 250 3.63 5.70 -13.48
N ALA A 251 3.50 4.57 -14.18
CA ALA A 251 3.70 4.52 -15.63
C ALA A 251 2.49 5.07 -16.42
N CYS A 252 2.73 5.50 -17.65
CA CYS A 252 1.73 6.02 -18.60
C CYS A 252 0.57 5.04 -18.80
N SER A 253 0.90 3.76 -18.97
CA SER A 253 -0.05 2.66 -19.05
C SER A 253 -0.94 2.53 -17.80
N THR A 254 -0.40 2.77 -16.61
CA THR A 254 -1.18 2.79 -15.36
C THR A 254 -2.07 4.02 -15.28
N ALA A 255 -1.55 5.19 -15.64
CA ALA A 255 -2.32 6.44 -15.68
C ALA A 255 -3.56 6.34 -16.57
N LYS A 256 -3.43 5.73 -17.77
CA LYS A 256 -4.56 5.46 -18.68
C LYS A 256 -5.65 4.55 -18.07
N CYS A 257 -5.32 3.77 -17.03
CA CYS A 257 -6.29 2.89 -16.34
C CYS A 257 -7.02 3.55 -15.18
N LEU A 258 -6.54 4.69 -14.68
CA LEU A 258 -7.07 5.42 -13.51
C LEU A 258 -8.33 6.25 -13.86
N THR A 259 -9.25 5.67 -14.62
CA THR A 259 -10.43 6.37 -15.16
C THR A 259 -11.48 6.72 -14.10
N LEU A 260 -11.44 6.10 -12.92
CA LEU A 260 -12.35 6.39 -11.81
C LEU A 260 -11.70 7.23 -10.70
N LEU A 261 -10.43 7.65 -10.86
CA LEU A 261 -9.70 8.37 -9.83
C LEU A 261 -10.35 9.73 -9.57
N GLU A 262 -10.71 9.99 -8.32
CA GLU A 262 -11.32 11.25 -7.86
C GLU A 262 -10.36 12.10 -7.04
N ARG A 263 -9.40 11.47 -6.34
CA ARG A 263 -8.38 12.12 -5.52
C ARG A 263 -7.00 11.51 -5.76
N LEU A 264 -6.03 12.36 -6.07
CA LEU A 264 -4.60 12.04 -6.09
C LEU A 264 -3.89 12.98 -5.11
N SER A 265 -3.23 12.41 -4.10
CA SER A 265 -2.47 13.18 -3.12
C SER A 265 -1.07 12.61 -2.95
N ILE A 266 -0.07 13.45 -3.15
CA ILE A 266 1.34 13.12 -2.99
C ILE A 266 1.95 14.17 -2.08
N ASP A 267 2.52 13.73 -0.96
CA ASP A 267 2.97 14.62 0.12
C ASP A 267 4.32 14.16 0.68
N ASP A 268 5.29 15.07 0.79
CA ASP A 268 6.53 14.81 1.53
C ASP A 268 7.31 13.61 0.95
N CYS A 269 7.51 13.59 -0.37
CA CYS A 269 8.27 12.56 -1.09
C CYS A 269 9.50 13.19 -1.75
N GLU A 270 10.68 12.90 -1.22
CA GLU A 270 11.91 13.63 -1.56
C GLU A 270 12.47 13.35 -2.95
N MET A 271 12.32 12.12 -3.47
CA MET A 271 13.02 11.68 -4.69
C MET A 271 12.16 11.71 -5.96
N ILE A 272 10.87 12.08 -5.86
CA ILE A 272 9.98 12.07 -7.03
C ILE A 272 10.36 13.21 -7.97
N GLU A 273 10.79 12.87 -9.19
CA GLU A 273 11.15 13.82 -10.25
C GLU A 273 9.98 14.09 -11.20
N GLU A 274 9.13 13.09 -11.42
CA GLU A 274 7.91 13.16 -12.25
C GLU A 274 6.80 12.27 -11.69
N ILE A 275 5.52 12.61 -11.93
CA ILE A 275 4.40 11.79 -11.44
C ILE A 275 4.09 10.65 -12.42
N ILE A 276 4.08 10.93 -13.72
CA ILE A 276 3.78 9.98 -14.78
C ILE A 276 5.00 9.80 -15.69
N ALA A 277 5.56 8.58 -15.72
CA ALA A 277 6.60 8.19 -16.67
C ALA A 277 5.96 7.66 -17.95
N CYS A 278 6.29 8.27 -19.09
CA CYS A 278 5.84 7.82 -20.40
C CYS A 278 7.05 7.48 -21.27
N GLU A 279 7.19 6.19 -21.61
CA GLU A 279 8.23 5.72 -22.52
C GLU A 279 7.83 6.07 -23.97
N ALA A 280 8.80 6.38 -24.83
CA ALA A 280 8.56 6.93 -26.18
C ALA A 280 7.73 6.01 -27.11
N GLU A 281 7.59 4.74 -26.76
CA GLU A 281 6.84 3.72 -27.52
C GLU A 281 5.45 3.42 -26.93
N GLU A 282 5.06 4.01 -25.79
CA GLU A 282 3.78 3.74 -25.11
C GLU A 282 2.59 4.50 -25.75
N ILE A 283 2.16 4.01 -26.91
CA ILE A 283 0.80 4.12 -27.49
C ILE A 283 0.28 5.56 -27.75
N GLN A 284 0.00 5.80 -29.03
CA GLN A 284 -0.81 6.90 -29.59
C GLN A 284 -2.05 7.22 -28.73
N GLY A 285 -2.13 8.43 -28.18
CA GLY A 285 -3.32 8.94 -27.47
C GLY A 285 -3.00 9.60 -26.12
N GLY A 286 -3.71 10.68 -25.82
CA GLY A 286 -3.63 11.44 -24.56
C GLY A 286 -4.02 10.65 -23.32
N ILE A 287 -3.77 11.24 -22.15
CA ILE A 287 -4.21 10.72 -20.86
C ILE A 287 -5.37 11.59 -20.38
N VAL A 288 -6.50 10.94 -20.10
CA VAL A 288 -7.69 11.61 -19.57
C VAL A 288 -7.96 11.10 -18.16
N PHE A 289 -8.09 12.03 -17.21
CA PHE A 289 -8.56 11.77 -15.86
C PHE A 289 -10.00 12.29 -15.71
N PRO A 290 -11.02 11.53 -16.18
CA PRO A 290 -12.37 12.06 -16.38
C PRO A 290 -13.12 12.34 -15.07
N LYS A 291 -12.63 11.81 -13.94
CA LYS A 291 -13.26 11.94 -12.62
C LYS A 291 -12.40 12.65 -11.57
N LEU A 292 -11.18 13.04 -11.90
CA LEU A 292 -10.25 13.62 -10.92
C LEU A 292 -10.74 15.00 -10.51
N LYS A 293 -11.08 15.15 -9.22
CA LYS A 293 -11.59 16.39 -8.63
C LYS A 293 -10.53 17.11 -7.82
N TYR A 294 -9.67 16.34 -7.14
CA TYR A 294 -8.68 16.86 -6.18
C TYR A 294 -7.28 16.32 -6.54
N LEU A 295 -6.36 17.23 -6.83
CA LEU A 295 -4.94 16.94 -7.02
C LEU A 295 -4.12 17.71 -5.99
N GLN A 296 -3.38 17.00 -5.16
CA GLN A 296 -2.47 17.61 -4.17
C GLN A 296 -1.05 17.11 -4.39
N LEU A 297 -0.13 18.07 -4.51
CA LEU A 297 1.32 17.89 -4.62
C LEU A 297 1.96 18.80 -3.57
N SER A 298 2.54 18.20 -2.53
CA SER A 298 3.03 18.95 -1.35
C SER A 298 4.41 18.43 -0.94
N CYS A 299 5.34 19.33 -0.62
CA CYS A 299 6.66 18.98 -0.12
C CYS A 299 7.40 17.98 -1.04
N LEU A 300 7.50 18.31 -2.33
CA LEU A 300 8.16 17.47 -3.35
C LEU A 300 9.38 18.22 -3.92
N PRO A 301 10.56 18.14 -3.25
CA PRO A 301 11.71 18.99 -3.57
C PRO A 301 12.31 18.75 -4.96
N CYS A 302 12.28 17.51 -5.46
CA CYS A 302 12.84 17.13 -6.77
C CYS A 302 11.83 17.13 -7.92
N LEU A 303 10.55 17.39 -7.64
CA LEU A 303 9.50 17.30 -8.67
C LEU A 303 9.70 18.39 -9.72
N ALA A 304 10.05 17.99 -10.94
CA ALA A 304 10.30 18.92 -12.05
C ALA A 304 9.04 19.17 -12.89
N THR A 305 8.21 18.15 -13.08
CA THR A 305 6.98 18.20 -13.89
C THR A 305 5.98 17.12 -13.46
N PHE A 306 4.70 17.25 -13.78
CA PHE A 306 3.73 16.17 -13.56
C PHE A 306 3.93 15.03 -14.57
N SER A 307 4.24 15.37 -15.82
CA SER A 307 4.48 14.41 -16.90
C SER A 307 5.38 15.01 -17.98
N LEU A 308 6.47 14.30 -18.31
CA LEU A 308 7.35 14.66 -19.43
C LEU A 308 6.74 14.36 -20.81
N ALA A 309 5.62 13.63 -20.87
CA ALA A 309 5.00 13.27 -22.13
C ALA A 309 4.54 14.51 -22.93
N HIS A 310 4.75 14.45 -24.25
CA HIS A 310 4.17 15.40 -25.22
C HIS A 310 2.71 15.09 -25.57
N HIS A 311 2.11 14.07 -24.96
CA HIS A 311 0.70 13.74 -25.16
C HIS A 311 -0.21 14.71 -24.40
N SER A 312 -1.46 14.87 -24.87
CA SER A 312 -2.44 15.70 -24.20
C SER A 312 -2.81 15.12 -22.82
N LEU A 313 -2.88 15.99 -21.81
CA LEU A 313 -3.44 15.70 -20.49
C LEU A 313 -4.77 16.43 -20.34
N GLU A 314 -5.83 15.68 -20.02
CA GLU A 314 -7.16 16.24 -19.86
C GLU A 314 -7.73 15.94 -18.48
N PHE A 315 -8.19 17.00 -17.81
CA PHE A 315 -8.86 16.93 -16.51
C PHE A 315 -10.22 17.65 -16.56
N PRO A 316 -11.27 17.02 -17.14
CA PRO A 316 -12.54 17.68 -17.43
C PRO A 316 -13.33 18.16 -16.19
N VAL A 317 -13.05 17.59 -15.02
CA VAL A 317 -13.79 17.86 -13.76
C VAL A 317 -12.90 18.26 -12.58
N LEU A 318 -11.66 18.67 -12.84
CA LEU A 318 -10.73 19.09 -11.80
C LEU A 318 -11.22 20.35 -11.12
N LEU A 319 -11.41 20.27 -9.80
CA LEU A 319 -11.98 21.35 -8.99
C LEU A 319 -10.93 22.06 -8.14
N MET A 320 -9.91 21.32 -7.68
CA MET A 320 -8.90 21.86 -6.78
C MET A 320 -7.54 21.22 -7.09
N VAL A 321 -6.56 22.10 -7.26
CA VAL A 321 -5.15 21.76 -7.36
C VAL A 321 -4.42 22.47 -6.24
N THR A 322 -3.66 21.73 -5.44
CA THR A 322 -2.78 22.28 -4.41
C THR A 322 -1.35 21.89 -4.75
N VAL A 323 -0.51 22.89 -5.06
CA VAL A 323 0.93 22.70 -5.25
C VAL A 323 1.65 23.56 -4.22
N THR A 324 2.31 22.92 -3.26
CA THR A 324 2.98 23.61 -2.13
C THR A 324 4.37 23.02 -1.93
N LYS A 325 5.38 23.85 -1.69
CA LYS A 325 6.76 23.39 -1.41
C LYS A 325 7.30 22.41 -2.48
N CYS A 326 7.11 22.74 -3.76
CA CYS A 326 7.64 22.00 -4.93
C CYS A 326 8.61 22.89 -5.73
N PRO A 327 9.78 23.25 -5.19
CA PRO A 327 10.64 24.31 -5.72
C PRO A 327 11.23 24.04 -7.11
N GLN A 328 11.29 22.78 -7.57
CA GLN A 328 11.83 22.44 -8.88
C GLN A 328 10.78 22.35 -9.99
N MET A 329 9.49 22.51 -9.68
CA MET A 329 8.41 22.26 -10.62
C MET A 329 8.25 23.44 -11.59
N ARG A 330 8.77 23.28 -12.82
CA ARG A 330 8.82 24.37 -13.81
C ARG A 330 7.52 24.53 -14.60
N ASN A 331 6.86 23.42 -14.85
CA ASN A 331 5.60 23.34 -15.58
C ASN A 331 4.81 22.11 -15.09
N PHE A 332 3.53 22.05 -15.45
CA PHE A 332 2.72 20.87 -15.19
C PHE A 332 3.03 19.76 -16.19
N CYS A 333 3.00 20.04 -17.49
CA CYS A 333 3.34 19.06 -18.52
C CYS A 333 3.90 19.72 -19.77
N GLN A 334 4.58 18.93 -20.62
CA GLN A 334 5.12 19.40 -21.90
C GLN A 334 4.11 19.40 -23.05
N GLY A 335 3.12 18.49 -23.03
CA GLY A 335 2.04 18.44 -24.03
C GLY A 335 0.87 19.37 -23.73
N ASP A 336 -0.20 19.26 -24.53
CA ASP A 336 -1.43 20.05 -24.37
C ASP A 336 -2.13 19.74 -23.04
N LEU A 337 -2.60 20.78 -22.34
CA LEU A 337 -3.27 20.66 -21.05
C LEU A 337 -4.68 21.25 -21.11
N SER A 338 -5.68 20.46 -20.72
CA SER A 338 -7.08 20.89 -20.63
C SER A 338 -7.61 20.77 -19.21
N THR A 339 -7.97 21.91 -18.60
CA THR A 339 -8.50 22.01 -17.22
C THR A 339 -9.74 22.93 -17.15
N PRO A 340 -10.82 22.64 -17.90
CA PRO A 340 -11.89 23.60 -18.19
C PRO A 340 -12.75 24.03 -16.98
N ARG A 341 -12.58 23.41 -15.80
CA ARG A 341 -13.33 23.74 -14.58
C ARG A 341 -12.46 24.31 -13.46
N LEU A 342 -11.16 24.46 -13.69
CA LEU A 342 -10.21 24.84 -12.65
C LEU A 342 -10.28 26.33 -12.28
N GLU A 343 -10.82 27.16 -13.18
CA GLU A 343 -10.98 28.63 -13.04
C GLU A 343 -11.72 29.09 -11.77
N GLN A 344 -12.31 28.17 -10.98
CA GLN A 344 -13.12 28.48 -9.81
C GLN A 344 -12.42 28.27 -8.45
N MET A 345 -11.14 27.84 -8.36
CA MET A 345 -10.54 27.59 -7.03
C MET A 345 -9.00 27.67 -6.90
N ARG A 346 -8.60 28.51 -5.93
CA ARG A 346 -7.37 28.63 -5.12
C ARG A 346 -6.23 27.65 -5.38
N LEU A 347 -5.13 28.19 -5.88
CA LEU A 347 -3.78 27.68 -5.65
C LEU A 347 -3.25 28.35 -4.38
N THR A 348 -2.89 27.56 -3.36
CA THR A 348 -2.34 28.10 -2.10
C THR A 348 -0.83 27.91 -2.10
N ARG A 349 -0.05 28.99 -2.02
CA ARG A 349 1.40 28.96 -1.78
C ARG A 349 1.62 29.19 -0.30
N ASP A 350 1.59 28.11 0.45
CA ASP A 350 1.84 28.10 1.90
C ASP A 350 0.94 29.08 2.69
N GLU A 351 1.12 29.19 4.01
CA GLU A 351 0.10 29.67 4.96
C GLU A 351 -0.31 31.16 4.82
N GLU A 352 0.31 31.96 3.92
CA GLU A 352 0.13 33.42 3.87
C GLU A 352 -0.03 34.05 2.47
N GLY A 353 -0.04 33.28 1.37
CA GLY A 353 -0.18 33.83 0.01
C GLY A 353 -1.16 33.07 -0.90
N GLU A 354 -2.22 33.73 -1.36
CA GLU A 354 -3.02 33.23 -2.49
C GLU A 354 -2.25 33.48 -3.79
N LEU A 355 -2.08 32.43 -4.59
CA LEU A 355 -1.48 32.54 -5.92
C LEU A 355 -2.50 33.10 -6.90
N GLN A 356 -2.04 34.02 -7.75
CA GLN A 356 -2.84 34.53 -8.84
C GLN A 356 -2.98 33.45 -9.93
N TRP A 357 -4.21 33.12 -10.28
CA TRP A 357 -4.50 32.19 -11.38
C TRP A 357 -4.25 32.89 -12.72
N GLU A 358 -3.38 32.33 -13.55
CA GLU A 358 -2.96 32.90 -14.85
C GLU A 358 -3.79 32.36 -16.04
N GLY A 359 -5.00 31.85 -15.77
CA GLY A 359 -5.91 31.33 -16.80
C GLY A 359 -5.70 29.86 -17.13
N ASP A 360 -4.47 29.34 -17.08
CA ASP A 360 -4.18 27.92 -17.23
C ASP A 360 -3.16 27.41 -16.19
N LEU A 361 -3.24 26.10 -15.89
CA LEU A 361 -2.45 25.48 -14.84
C LEU A 361 -0.95 25.45 -15.17
N ASN A 362 -0.58 25.33 -16.45
CA ASN A 362 0.80 25.26 -16.90
C ASN A 362 1.48 26.63 -16.71
N THR A 363 0.83 27.70 -17.17
CA THR A 363 1.29 29.09 -17.01
C THR A 363 1.32 29.48 -15.54
N THR A 364 0.31 29.08 -14.76
CA THR A 364 0.29 29.42 -13.33
C THR A 364 1.43 28.76 -12.56
N ILE A 365 1.73 27.47 -12.80
CA ILE A 365 2.88 26.79 -12.19
C ILE A 365 4.20 27.41 -12.62
N LYS A 366 4.32 27.80 -13.89
CA LYS A 366 5.52 28.49 -14.38
C LYS A 366 5.73 29.83 -13.68
N HIS A 367 4.66 30.63 -13.55
CA HIS A 367 4.70 31.89 -12.80
C HIS A 367 5.13 31.67 -11.34
N MET A 368 4.56 30.66 -10.67
CA MET A 368 4.96 30.27 -9.31
C MET A 368 6.47 29.97 -9.22
N PHE A 369 7.00 29.21 -10.16
CA PHE A 369 8.41 28.84 -10.20
C PHE A 369 9.31 30.07 -10.41
N ASP A 370 8.95 30.94 -11.35
CA ASP A 370 9.70 32.16 -11.64
C ASP A 370 9.72 33.11 -10.42
N GLU A 371 8.59 33.31 -9.75
CA GLU A 371 8.52 34.12 -8.52
C GLU A 371 9.34 33.54 -7.37
N MET A 372 9.36 32.21 -7.19
CA MET A 372 10.20 31.54 -6.19
C MET A 372 11.68 31.78 -6.44
N ASN A 373 12.11 31.76 -7.71
CA ASN A 373 13.51 31.98 -8.07
C ASN A 373 13.93 33.44 -7.89
N VAL A 374 13.06 34.41 -8.17
CA VAL A 374 13.33 35.83 -7.89
C VAL A 374 13.54 36.05 -6.40
N GLN A 375 12.65 35.54 -5.55
CA GLN A 375 12.78 35.64 -4.09
C GLN A 375 14.06 34.95 -3.58
N ASN A 376 14.42 33.79 -4.12
CA ASN A 376 15.66 33.12 -3.75
C ASN A 376 16.90 33.93 -4.17
N SER A 377 16.88 34.58 -5.34
CA SER A 377 17.99 35.43 -5.78
C SER A 377 18.17 36.68 -4.92
N GLU A 378 17.08 37.32 -4.50
CA GLU A 378 17.11 38.48 -3.59
C GLU A 378 17.61 38.10 -2.19
N VAL A 379 17.22 36.93 -1.67
CA VAL A 379 17.70 36.43 -0.38
C VAL A 379 19.21 36.11 -0.42
N THR A 380 19.71 35.53 -1.50
CA THR A 380 21.16 35.27 -1.66
C THR A 380 21.98 36.57 -1.73
N GLU A 381 21.48 37.61 -2.39
CA GLU A 381 22.15 38.92 -2.44
C GLU A 381 22.22 39.62 -1.07
N VAL A 382 21.21 39.40 -0.20
CA VAL A 382 21.22 39.96 1.16
C VAL A 382 22.19 39.20 2.08
N THR A 383 22.33 37.88 1.93
CA THR A 383 23.28 37.08 2.75
C THR A 383 24.75 37.34 2.39
N ASP A 384 25.06 37.67 1.14
CA ASP A 384 26.43 38.03 0.70
C ASP A 384 26.82 39.47 1.09
N GLN A 385 25.89 40.28 1.59
CA GLN A 385 26.15 41.65 2.08
C GLN A 385 26.36 41.76 3.60
N LEU A 386 26.38 40.65 4.35
CA LEU A 386 26.78 40.67 5.76
C LEU A 386 28.32 40.85 5.87
N PRO A 387 28.82 41.98 6.41
CA PRO A 387 30.25 42.14 6.59
C PRO A 387 30.74 41.13 7.64
N LYS A 388 31.85 40.44 7.34
CA LYS A 388 32.64 39.74 8.36
C LYS A 388 33.02 40.76 9.43
N LEU A 389 32.37 40.69 10.59
CA LEU A 389 32.91 41.31 11.80
C LEU A 389 34.05 40.42 12.28
N GLU A 390 35.28 40.92 12.10
CA GLU A 390 36.46 40.51 12.87
C GLU A 390 36.35 40.97 14.34
#